data_AF-A0A538JKQ5-F1
#
_entry.id   AF-A0A538JKQ5-F1
#
_cell.length_a   1.000
_cell.length_b   1.000
_cell.length_c   1.000
_cell.angle_alpha   90.00
_cell.angle_beta   90.00
_cell.angle_gamma   90.00
#
_symmetry.space_group_name_H-M   'P 1'
#
loop_
_entity.id
_entity.type
_entity.pdbx_description
1 polymer ?
#
loop_
_entity_poly.entity_id
_entity_poly.type
_entity_poly.pdbx_seq_one_letter_code
_entity_poly.pdbx_strand_id
1 'polypeptide(L)'
;MARFRDALAAPGFGAIAEVKRRSPSAGELRPDADPARLALQFANAGAAAVSILVDERFGGTLADLQAARDATPAPLLAKGFFTEELQLLQLKLAGADAVLLLLRDLADARAAELLEYAHELGMDALVEAHDAEEVDRAIQLGAPIVGVNARDLSTFEIDRRRQLELVSRVPKDRVVVAESGISTRAQGAAAELAGADAMLVGSALMKAPEPQAKLAELLSHPLVKICGMTRQEDVDAAVEAGADLIGFILVDDSPRRAPAVLNVPDTALSVAVFVGEAQEAGSDLVQLYTREPGVVRGKDAVLLREGEPVAKVVDLPWQKNDPLHLQRAAAAEGRVMLAGKLGPENVGEAIAAVRPWAVDAVSQLEREPGIKDNEKVRRFVQAAR
;
A
#
# COMPACT_ATOMS: atom_id res chain seq x y z
N MET A 1 -14.87 15.41 15.93
CA MET A 1 -13.78 14.79 15.18
C MET A 1 -14.25 13.43 14.70
N ALA A 2 -13.82 12.97 13.53
CA ALA A 2 -14.11 11.60 13.08
C ALA A 2 -13.42 10.60 14.01
N ARG A 3 -14.01 9.44 14.30
CA ARG A 3 -13.36 8.40 15.10
C ARG A 3 -12.17 7.84 14.30
N PHE A 4 -11.14 7.35 14.98
CA PHE A 4 -9.93 6.82 14.35
C PHE A 4 -10.27 5.67 13.40
N ARG A 5 -11.15 4.76 13.80
CA ARG A 5 -11.67 3.68 12.94
C ARG A 5 -12.32 4.22 11.67
N ASP A 6 -13.19 5.22 11.79
CA ASP A 6 -13.96 5.76 10.67
C ASP A 6 -13.04 6.44 9.64
N ALA A 7 -11.96 7.08 10.11
CA ALA A 7 -10.96 7.68 9.23
C ALA A 7 -10.19 6.62 8.42
N LEU A 8 -9.93 5.45 9.01
CA LEU A 8 -9.27 4.34 8.31
C LEU A 8 -10.21 3.56 7.39
N ALA A 9 -11.50 3.50 7.72
CA ALA A 9 -12.53 2.84 6.91
C ALA A 9 -13.04 3.69 5.73
N ALA A 10 -12.53 4.92 5.57
CA ALA A 10 -12.91 5.79 4.47
C ALA A 10 -12.54 5.16 3.11
N PRO A 11 -13.30 5.44 2.03
CA PRO A 11 -12.99 4.86 0.72
C PRO A 11 -11.59 5.21 0.22
N GLY A 12 -10.89 4.20 -0.30
CA GLY A 12 -9.50 4.31 -0.75
C GLY A 12 -8.54 3.58 0.18
N PHE A 13 -7.25 3.64 -0.13
CA PHE A 13 -6.22 3.04 0.71
C PHE A 13 -5.62 4.11 1.64
N GLY A 14 -5.82 3.93 2.95
CA GLY A 14 -5.41 4.90 3.97
C GLY A 14 -3.95 4.75 4.42
N ALA A 15 -3.47 5.76 5.14
CA ALA A 15 -2.18 5.69 5.82
C ALA A 15 -2.26 6.20 7.26
N ILE A 16 -1.65 5.45 8.18
CA ILE A 16 -1.25 5.89 9.51
C ILE A 16 0.22 6.29 9.42
N ALA A 17 0.48 7.60 9.48
CA ALA A 17 1.85 8.12 9.41
C ALA A 17 2.47 8.14 10.81
N GLU A 18 3.59 7.45 11.01
CA GLU A 18 4.21 7.30 12.33
C GLU A 18 5.38 8.28 12.53
N VAL A 19 5.33 9.00 13.66
CA VAL A 19 6.43 9.81 14.17
C VAL A 19 7.25 8.98 15.15
N LYS A 20 8.50 8.67 14.78
CA LYS A 20 9.42 7.85 15.56
C LYS A 20 10.87 8.31 15.44
N ARG A 21 11.49 8.71 16.54
CA ARG A 21 12.87 9.22 16.56
C ARG A 21 13.92 8.12 16.37
N ARG A 22 13.69 6.94 16.95
CA ARG A 22 14.60 5.79 16.86
C ARG A 22 13.84 4.46 16.90
N SER A 23 14.50 3.38 16.51
CA SER A 23 13.97 2.01 16.66
C SER A 23 15.05 1.01 17.04
N PRO A 24 14.71 -0.07 17.78
CA PRO A 24 15.69 -1.11 18.13
C PRO A 24 16.43 -1.70 16.92
N SER A 25 15.74 -1.87 15.79
CA SER A 25 16.31 -2.51 14.60
C SER A 25 17.18 -1.58 13.74
N ALA A 26 16.95 -0.26 13.79
CA ALA A 26 17.60 0.69 12.88
C ALA A 26 18.34 1.83 13.58
N GLY A 27 18.40 1.83 14.91
CA GLY A 27 19.02 2.90 15.69
C GLY A 27 18.26 4.22 15.55
N GLU A 28 19.01 5.32 15.50
CA GLU A 28 18.48 6.66 15.27
C GLU A 28 17.95 6.81 13.84
N LEU A 29 16.72 7.31 13.72
CA LEU A 29 16.05 7.54 12.44
C LEU A 29 15.96 9.04 12.13
N ARG A 30 15.46 9.81 13.10
CA ARG A 30 15.31 11.26 13.03
C ARG A 30 15.29 11.84 14.46
N PRO A 31 16.45 12.00 15.12
CA PRO A 31 16.53 12.44 16.52
C PRO A 31 15.91 13.82 16.77
N ASP A 32 15.93 14.69 15.76
CA ASP A 32 15.39 16.04 15.75
C ASP A 32 13.90 16.12 15.37
N ALA A 33 13.20 14.98 15.27
CA ALA A 33 11.78 14.97 14.93
C ALA A 33 10.97 15.77 15.95
N ASP A 34 10.23 16.76 15.45
CA ASP A 34 9.20 17.52 16.17
C ASP A 34 7.82 16.89 15.87
N PRO A 35 7.20 16.19 16.85
CA PRO A 35 5.94 15.49 16.65
C PRO A 35 4.76 16.42 16.37
N ALA A 36 4.74 17.62 16.94
CA ALA A 36 3.69 18.61 16.68
C ALA A 36 3.73 19.03 15.20
N ARG A 37 4.92 19.41 14.72
CA ARG A 37 5.12 19.80 13.32
C ARG A 37 4.85 18.65 12.36
N LEU A 38 5.40 17.46 12.62
CA LEU A 38 5.24 16.30 11.74
C LEU A 38 3.80 15.79 11.70
N ALA A 39 3.08 15.78 12.82
CA ALA A 39 1.69 15.35 12.85
C ALA A 39 0.79 16.27 11.99
N LEU A 40 1.00 17.59 12.06
CA LEU A 40 0.30 18.53 11.19
C LEU A 40 0.69 18.35 9.72
N GLN A 41 1.99 18.16 9.43
CA GLN A 41 2.46 17.93 8.06
C GLN A 41 1.88 16.64 7.45
N PHE A 42 1.84 15.55 8.21
CA PHE A 42 1.28 14.29 7.73
C PHE A 42 -0.24 14.36 7.52
N ALA A 43 -0.96 15.02 8.42
CA ALA A 43 -2.39 15.29 8.22
C ALA A 43 -2.63 16.07 6.91
N ASN A 44 -1.84 17.12 6.66
CA ASN A 44 -1.93 17.92 5.43
C ASN A 44 -1.51 17.15 4.16
N ALA A 45 -0.69 16.11 4.29
CA ALA A 45 -0.33 15.21 3.19
C ALA A 45 -1.33 14.06 2.98
N GLY A 46 -2.43 14.02 3.71
CA GLY A 46 -3.49 13.03 3.53
C GLY A 46 -3.36 11.78 4.41
N ALA A 47 -2.58 11.82 5.49
CA ALA A 47 -2.66 10.77 6.50
C ALA A 47 -4.09 10.66 7.06
N ALA A 48 -4.63 9.45 7.08
CA ALA A 48 -5.92 9.17 7.72
C ALA A 48 -5.83 9.30 9.25
N ALA A 49 -4.67 8.94 9.80
CA ALA A 49 -4.32 9.14 11.20
C ALA A 49 -2.80 9.31 11.36
N VAL A 50 -2.37 9.79 12.52
CA VAL A 50 -0.95 9.89 12.87
C VAL A 50 -0.66 9.03 14.09
N SER A 51 0.38 8.22 14.01
CA SER A 51 0.89 7.42 15.13
C SER A 51 2.02 8.17 15.83
N ILE A 52 1.92 8.34 17.14
CA ILE A 52 2.95 8.97 17.96
C ILE A 52 3.52 7.91 18.91
N LEU A 53 4.83 7.67 18.83
CA LEU A 53 5.52 6.85 19.82
C LEU A 53 5.55 7.60 21.15
N VAL A 54 5.09 6.94 22.21
CA VAL A 54 5.09 7.49 23.59
C VAL A 54 6.01 6.75 24.54
N ASP A 55 6.80 5.81 24.01
CA ASP A 55 7.73 4.97 24.76
C ASP A 55 9.17 5.44 24.55
N GLU A 56 9.90 5.62 25.66
CA GLU A 56 11.25 6.15 25.67
C GLU A 56 12.23 5.30 24.86
N ARG A 57 12.01 3.98 24.72
CA ARG A 57 12.85 3.10 23.88
C ARG A 57 12.87 3.55 22.42
N PHE A 58 11.79 4.17 21.95
CA PHE A 58 11.69 4.76 20.61
C PHE A 58 11.96 6.26 20.58
N GLY A 59 12.38 6.83 21.71
CA GLY A 59 12.62 8.25 21.90
C GLY A 59 11.32 9.05 21.89
N GLY A 60 10.21 8.44 22.32
CA GLY A 60 8.90 9.07 22.41
C GLY A 60 8.45 9.30 23.86
N THR A 61 7.51 10.19 24.07
CA THR A 61 6.99 10.55 25.40
C THR A 61 5.48 10.89 25.34
N LEU A 62 4.81 10.89 26.49
CA LEU A 62 3.43 11.41 26.61
C LEU A 62 3.33 12.90 26.22
N ALA A 63 4.38 13.69 26.46
CA ALA A 63 4.42 15.10 26.06
C ALA A 63 4.42 15.27 24.53
N ASP A 64 5.05 14.34 23.80
CA ASP A 64 5.02 14.33 22.34
C ASP A 64 3.61 14.12 21.79
N LEU A 65 2.82 13.24 22.43
CA LEU A 65 1.42 13.00 22.07
C LEU A 65 0.56 14.25 22.32
N GLN A 66 0.73 14.90 23.48
CA GLN A 66 0.01 16.14 23.79
C GLN A 66 0.38 17.25 22.79
N ALA A 67 1.66 17.43 22.49
CA ALA A 67 2.12 18.41 21.52
C ALA A 67 1.56 18.15 20.11
N ALA A 68 1.47 16.87 19.70
CA ALA A 68 0.82 16.49 18.45
C ALA A 68 -0.68 16.82 18.47
N ARG A 69 -1.39 16.53 19.57
CA ARG A 69 -2.81 16.85 19.72
C ARG A 69 -3.07 18.35 19.62
N ASP A 70 -2.25 19.16 20.25
CA ASP A 70 -2.38 20.62 20.22
C ASP A 70 -2.17 21.20 18.80
N ALA A 71 -1.42 20.50 17.94
CA ALA A 71 -1.03 20.97 16.62
C ALA A 71 -1.94 20.47 15.47
N THR A 72 -2.60 19.32 15.60
CA THR A 72 -3.43 18.75 14.53
C THR A 72 -4.77 18.23 15.01
N PRO A 73 -5.86 18.38 14.23
CA PRO A 73 -7.14 17.75 14.51
C PRO A 73 -7.23 16.29 14.03
N ALA A 74 -6.20 15.77 13.35
CA ALA A 74 -6.20 14.40 12.86
C ALA A 74 -6.32 13.38 14.02
N PRO A 75 -6.89 12.19 13.77
CA PRO A 75 -6.90 11.12 14.74
C PRO A 75 -5.47 10.71 15.14
N LEU A 76 -5.23 10.56 16.45
CA LEU A 76 -3.93 10.16 16.98
C LEU A 76 -3.97 8.77 17.59
N LEU A 77 -3.08 7.90 17.10
CA LEU A 77 -2.74 6.62 17.70
C LEU A 77 -1.56 6.81 18.66
N ALA A 78 -1.74 6.48 19.93
CA ALA A 78 -0.64 6.34 20.86
C ALA A 78 0.00 4.95 20.69
N LYS A 79 1.25 4.90 20.23
CA LYS A 79 2.00 3.66 20.02
C LYS A 79 3.02 3.46 21.13
N GLY A 80 2.94 2.32 21.81
CA GLY A 80 3.76 1.95 22.95
C GLY A 80 3.40 0.53 23.40
N PHE A 81 3.76 0.19 24.63
CA PHE A 81 3.44 -1.11 25.23
C PHE A 81 2.57 -0.89 26.46
N PHE A 82 1.30 -1.30 26.37
CA PHE A 82 0.30 -1.03 27.39
C PHE A 82 -0.35 -2.32 27.86
N THR A 83 -0.37 -2.53 29.18
CA THR A 83 -0.93 -3.70 29.83
C THR A 83 -1.94 -3.34 30.92
N GLU A 84 -2.02 -2.05 31.30
CA GLU A 84 -2.80 -1.55 32.41
C GLU A 84 -3.80 -0.47 31.99
N GLU A 85 -4.98 -0.44 32.61
CA GLU A 85 -6.03 0.55 32.33
C GLU A 85 -5.58 1.98 32.64
N LEU A 86 -4.79 2.15 33.70
CA LEU A 86 -4.25 3.45 34.07
C LEU A 86 -3.41 4.06 32.94
N GLN A 87 -2.69 3.24 32.17
CA GLN A 87 -1.94 3.71 31.01
C GLN A 87 -2.88 4.24 29.92
N LEU A 88 -3.96 3.52 29.61
CA LEU A 88 -4.98 3.96 28.64
C LEU A 88 -5.64 5.28 29.07
N LEU A 89 -5.96 5.44 30.35
CA LEU A 89 -6.51 6.69 30.88
C LEU A 89 -5.52 7.85 30.71
N GLN A 90 -4.22 7.63 30.99
CA GLN A 90 -3.18 8.63 30.78
C GLN A 90 -3.06 9.04 29.30
N LEU A 91 -3.11 8.08 28.37
CA LEU A 91 -3.08 8.35 26.93
C LEU A 91 -4.31 9.16 26.49
N LYS A 92 -5.49 8.82 26.99
CA LYS A 92 -6.72 9.57 26.69
C LYS A 92 -6.62 11.02 27.15
N LEU A 93 -6.13 11.23 28.38
CA LEU A 93 -5.92 12.57 28.92
C LEU A 93 -4.88 13.38 28.14
N ALA A 94 -3.88 12.70 27.57
CA ALA A 94 -2.89 13.31 26.67
C ALA A 94 -3.38 13.51 25.22
N GLY A 95 -4.62 13.13 24.91
CA GLY A 95 -5.25 13.42 23.62
C GLY A 95 -5.22 12.30 22.58
N ALA A 96 -4.98 11.05 22.99
CA ALA A 96 -5.13 9.89 22.10
C ALA A 96 -6.59 9.67 21.69
N ASP A 97 -6.79 9.32 20.41
CA ASP A 97 -8.05 8.79 19.90
C ASP A 97 -8.01 7.27 19.74
N ALA A 98 -6.82 6.70 19.64
CA ALA A 98 -6.61 5.27 19.61
C ALA A 98 -5.36 4.83 20.38
N VAL A 99 -5.35 3.57 20.78
CA VAL A 99 -4.23 2.91 21.47
C VAL A 99 -3.81 1.64 20.73
N LEU A 100 -2.52 1.31 20.78
CA LEU A 100 -2.00 0.03 20.31
C LEU A 100 -2.13 -1.04 21.40
N LEU A 101 -2.73 -2.19 21.09
CA LEU A 101 -2.70 -3.37 21.95
C LEU A 101 -1.94 -4.50 21.24
N LEU A 102 -0.87 -5.01 21.85
CA LEU A 102 -0.06 -6.07 21.26
C LEU A 102 -0.46 -7.43 21.86
N LEU A 103 -0.95 -8.35 21.04
CA LEU A 103 -1.42 -9.66 21.52
C LEU A 103 -0.29 -10.56 22.04
N ARG A 104 0.94 -10.37 21.56
CA ARG A 104 2.13 -11.02 22.12
C ARG A 104 2.37 -10.74 23.59
N ASP A 105 1.96 -9.57 24.08
CA ASP A 105 2.24 -9.11 25.43
C ASP A 105 1.00 -9.22 26.34
N LEU A 106 -0.14 -9.66 25.80
CA LEU A 106 -1.43 -9.70 26.47
C LEU A 106 -2.06 -11.09 26.36
N ALA A 107 -2.47 -11.68 27.49
CA ALA A 107 -3.39 -12.81 27.47
C ALA A 107 -4.80 -12.35 27.02
N ASP A 108 -5.60 -13.26 26.46
CA ASP A 108 -6.91 -12.92 25.86
C ASP A 108 -7.86 -12.21 26.82
N ALA A 109 -7.95 -12.69 28.06
CA ALA A 109 -8.78 -12.05 29.09
C ALA A 109 -8.37 -10.59 29.31
N ARG A 110 -7.06 -10.31 29.39
CA ARG A 110 -6.55 -8.96 29.60
C ARG A 110 -6.71 -8.09 28.35
N ALA A 111 -6.53 -8.65 27.17
CA ALA A 111 -6.77 -7.94 25.92
C ALA A 111 -8.25 -7.53 25.79
N ALA A 112 -9.19 -8.41 26.16
CA ALA A 112 -10.62 -8.10 26.18
C ALA A 112 -10.95 -6.97 27.16
N GLU A 113 -10.43 -7.01 28.38
CA GLU A 113 -10.60 -5.94 29.37
C GLU A 113 -10.09 -4.59 28.86
N LEU A 114 -8.89 -4.55 28.27
CA LEU A 114 -8.31 -3.32 27.73
C LEU A 114 -9.05 -2.81 26.49
N LEU A 115 -9.58 -3.70 25.65
CA LEU A 115 -10.42 -3.34 24.51
C LEU A 115 -11.72 -2.67 24.96
N GLU A 116 -12.40 -3.28 25.94
CA GLU A 116 -13.63 -2.72 26.52
C GLU A 116 -13.35 -1.37 27.20
N TYR A 117 -12.28 -1.28 27.98
CA TYR A 117 -11.91 -0.04 28.65
C TYR A 117 -11.53 1.09 27.68
N ALA A 118 -10.79 0.78 26.60
CA ALA A 118 -10.52 1.76 25.54
C ALA A 118 -11.82 2.30 24.94
N HIS A 119 -12.79 1.42 24.68
CA HIS A 119 -14.11 1.80 24.18
C HIS A 119 -14.89 2.68 25.18
N GLU A 120 -14.88 2.36 26.48
CA GLU A 120 -15.50 3.18 27.54
C GLU A 120 -14.87 4.58 27.63
N LEU A 121 -13.56 4.70 27.41
CA LEU A 121 -12.86 5.98 27.30
C LEU A 121 -13.14 6.74 26.00
N GLY A 122 -13.89 6.15 25.07
CA GLY A 122 -14.13 6.70 23.74
C GLY A 122 -12.85 6.77 22.90
N MET A 123 -11.96 5.80 23.05
CA MET A 123 -10.83 5.54 22.14
C MET A 123 -11.11 4.29 21.30
N ASP A 124 -10.52 4.23 20.11
CA ASP A 124 -10.41 2.98 19.35
C ASP A 124 -9.15 2.20 19.78
N ALA A 125 -9.06 0.93 19.44
CA ALA A 125 -7.89 0.11 19.70
C ALA A 125 -7.43 -0.59 18.42
N LEU A 126 -6.18 -0.38 18.05
CA LEU A 126 -5.48 -1.14 17.01
C LEU A 126 -4.89 -2.38 17.67
N VAL A 127 -5.43 -3.57 17.36
CA VAL A 127 -4.92 -4.85 17.89
C VAL A 127 -3.87 -5.39 16.94
N GLU A 128 -2.61 -5.37 17.35
CA GLU A 128 -1.47 -5.81 16.53
C GLU A 128 -1.22 -7.32 16.71
N ALA A 129 -1.13 -8.01 15.57
CA ALA A 129 -0.86 -9.43 15.44
C ALA A 129 0.37 -9.68 14.52
N HIS A 130 1.19 -10.66 14.88
CA HIS A 130 2.46 -10.98 14.21
C HIS A 130 2.41 -12.31 13.45
N ASP A 131 1.50 -13.20 13.82
CA ASP A 131 1.36 -14.52 13.23
C ASP A 131 -0.10 -14.97 13.09
N ALA A 132 -0.25 -16.18 12.56
CA ALA A 132 -1.53 -16.82 12.33
C ALA A 132 -2.39 -16.95 13.59
N GLU A 133 -1.76 -17.31 14.72
CA GLU A 133 -2.45 -17.55 15.98
C GLU A 133 -2.90 -16.22 16.58
N GLU A 134 -2.06 -15.19 16.55
CA GLU A 134 -2.44 -13.85 16.99
C GLU A 134 -3.53 -13.24 16.12
N VAL A 135 -3.53 -13.48 14.80
CA VAL A 135 -4.64 -13.07 13.92
C VAL A 135 -5.94 -13.75 14.35
N ASP A 136 -5.93 -15.07 14.58
CA ASP A 136 -7.13 -15.79 15.01
C ASP A 136 -7.62 -15.31 16.40
N ARG A 137 -6.70 -15.00 17.32
CA ARG A 137 -7.01 -14.37 18.62
C ARG A 137 -7.65 -13.00 18.46
N ALA A 138 -7.09 -12.13 17.60
CA ALA A 138 -7.65 -10.80 17.34
C ALA A 138 -9.10 -10.89 16.80
N ILE A 139 -9.37 -11.86 15.92
CA ILE A 139 -10.70 -12.13 15.38
C ILE A 139 -11.65 -12.60 16.48
N GLN A 140 -11.23 -13.54 17.34
CA GLN A 140 -12.04 -14.06 18.44
C GLN A 140 -12.38 -13.00 19.49
N LEU A 141 -11.46 -12.07 19.74
CA LEU A 141 -11.68 -10.91 20.61
C LEU A 141 -12.66 -9.89 20.00
N GLY A 142 -13.05 -10.05 18.74
CA GLY A 142 -13.95 -9.10 18.06
C GLY A 142 -13.29 -7.74 17.80
N ALA A 143 -11.97 -7.70 17.64
CA ALA A 143 -11.21 -6.47 17.44
C ALA A 143 -11.75 -5.69 16.21
N PRO A 144 -12.19 -4.43 16.35
CA PRO A 144 -12.70 -3.64 15.22
C PRO A 144 -11.61 -3.17 14.24
N ILE A 145 -10.36 -3.16 14.69
CA ILE A 145 -9.17 -2.78 13.92
C ILE A 145 -8.06 -3.77 14.22
N VAL A 146 -7.56 -4.44 13.19
CA VAL A 146 -6.47 -5.42 13.31
C VAL A 146 -5.26 -4.92 12.51
N GLY A 147 -4.14 -4.79 13.19
CA GLY A 147 -2.84 -4.50 12.61
C GLY A 147 -2.04 -5.77 12.38
N VAL A 148 -1.49 -5.94 11.18
CA VAL A 148 -0.68 -7.11 10.82
C VAL A 148 0.77 -6.68 10.61
N ASN A 149 1.62 -7.07 11.55
CA ASN A 149 3.04 -6.71 11.59
C ASN A 149 3.91 -7.98 11.49
N ALA A 150 4.16 -8.48 10.27
CA ALA A 150 4.99 -9.68 10.07
C ALA A 150 6.50 -9.35 10.07
N ARG A 151 6.94 -8.67 11.12
CA ARG A 151 8.36 -8.52 11.43
C ARG A 151 8.77 -9.69 12.32
N ASP A 152 9.79 -10.42 11.91
CA ASP A 152 10.44 -11.38 12.80
C ASP A 152 11.04 -10.62 13.98
N LEU A 153 10.64 -10.96 15.20
CA LEU A 153 11.03 -10.21 16.39
C LEU A 153 12.42 -10.61 16.92
N SER A 154 12.99 -11.70 16.40
CA SER A 154 14.33 -12.19 16.72
C SER A 154 15.39 -11.65 15.76
N THR A 155 15.07 -11.54 14.47
CA THR A 155 15.98 -11.02 13.43
C THR A 155 15.68 -9.59 13.01
N PHE A 156 14.49 -9.07 13.34
CA PHE A 156 13.93 -7.82 12.83
C PHE A 156 13.74 -7.77 11.30
N GLU A 157 13.91 -8.90 10.61
CA GLU A 157 13.63 -9.03 9.20
C GLU A 157 12.12 -8.99 8.95
N ILE A 158 11.73 -8.46 7.80
CA ILE A 158 10.33 -8.32 7.45
C ILE A 158 10.04 -9.35 6.37
N ASP A 159 9.24 -10.35 6.71
CA ASP A 159 8.73 -11.31 5.73
C ASP A 159 7.45 -10.72 5.12
N ARG A 160 7.64 -10.02 4.00
CA ARG A 160 6.53 -9.35 3.31
C ARG A 160 5.51 -10.35 2.78
N ARG A 161 5.94 -11.52 2.32
CA ARG A 161 5.03 -12.52 1.76
C ARG A 161 4.10 -13.05 2.85
N ARG A 162 4.67 -13.47 3.98
CA ARG A 162 3.91 -13.89 5.16
C ARG A 162 2.98 -12.79 5.66
N GLN A 163 3.40 -11.54 5.62
CA GLN A 163 2.52 -10.43 6.00
C GLN A 163 1.26 -10.38 5.14
N LEU A 164 1.42 -10.46 3.82
CA LEU A 164 0.30 -10.36 2.89
C LEU A 164 -0.63 -11.57 3.01
N GLU A 165 -0.09 -12.76 3.29
CA GLU A 165 -0.85 -13.97 3.62
C GLU A 165 -1.67 -13.79 4.92
N LEU A 166 -1.11 -13.14 5.95
CA LEU A 166 -1.84 -12.85 7.19
C LEU A 166 -2.91 -11.77 6.99
N VAL A 167 -2.63 -10.73 6.21
CA VAL A 167 -3.61 -9.69 5.84
C VAL A 167 -4.81 -10.31 5.14
N SER A 168 -4.61 -11.21 4.17
CA SER A 168 -5.71 -11.82 3.42
C SER A 168 -6.59 -12.75 4.26
N ARG A 169 -6.08 -13.23 5.39
CA ARG A 169 -6.84 -14.05 6.35
C ARG A 169 -7.80 -13.24 7.21
N VAL A 170 -7.60 -11.94 7.38
CA VAL A 170 -8.46 -11.13 8.26
C VAL A 170 -9.80 -10.87 7.55
N PRO A 171 -10.95 -11.25 8.14
CA PRO A 171 -12.26 -10.91 7.58
C PRO A 171 -12.45 -9.42 7.31
N LYS A 172 -13.15 -9.08 6.22
CA LYS A 172 -13.38 -7.70 5.73
C LYS A 172 -14.52 -6.95 6.43
N ASP A 173 -15.01 -7.46 7.56
CA ASP A 173 -16.02 -6.81 8.42
C ASP A 173 -15.40 -5.84 9.43
N ARG A 174 -14.06 -5.75 9.45
CA ARG A 174 -13.25 -4.89 10.30
C ARG A 174 -12.17 -4.19 9.50
N VAL A 175 -11.56 -3.17 10.10
CA VAL A 175 -10.45 -2.45 9.48
C VAL A 175 -9.17 -3.29 9.59
N VAL A 176 -8.46 -3.44 8.50
CA VAL A 176 -7.18 -4.17 8.42
C VAL A 176 -6.05 -3.20 8.09
N VAL A 177 -5.02 -3.16 8.93
CA VAL A 177 -3.85 -2.29 8.77
C VAL A 177 -2.61 -3.14 8.50
N ALA A 178 -1.94 -2.93 7.37
CA ALA A 178 -0.65 -3.54 7.09
C ALA A 178 0.49 -2.71 7.71
N GLU A 179 1.25 -3.29 8.64
CA GLU A 179 2.31 -2.59 9.38
C GLU A 179 3.72 -3.02 8.98
N SER A 180 4.68 -2.10 9.01
CA SER A 180 6.09 -2.35 8.64
C SER A 180 6.28 -2.69 7.14
N GLY A 181 7.53 -2.55 6.67
CA GLY A 181 7.96 -3.08 5.37
C GLY A 181 7.55 -2.28 4.14
N ILE A 182 6.85 -1.15 4.33
CA ILE A 182 6.37 -0.32 3.22
C ILE A 182 7.23 0.93 3.08
N SER A 183 7.87 1.04 1.94
CA SER A 183 8.70 2.18 1.54
C SER A 183 8.48 2.62 0.09
N THR A 184 7.71 1.86 -0.68
CA THR A 184 7.29 2.20 -2.05
C THR A 184 5.77 2.06 -2.24
N ARG A 185 5.24 2.74 -3.26
CA ARG A 185 3.83 2.61 -3.67
C ARG A 185 3.47 1.17 -4.03
N ALA A 186 4.37 0.45 -4.71
CA ALA A 186 4.15 -0.94 -5.07
C ALA A 186 3.95 -1.83 -3.85
N GLN A 187 4.71 -1.60 -2.78
CA GLN A 187 4.52 -2.29 -1.50
C GLN A 187 3.17 -1.91 -0.89
N GLY A 188 2.81 -0.63 -0.85
CA GLY A 188 1.48 -0.18 -0.41
C GLY A 188 0.35 -0.88 -1.18
N ALA A 189 0.43 -0.87 -2.51
CA ALA A 189 -0.49 -1.57 -3.41
C ALA A 189 -0.56 -3.07 -3.13
N ALA A 190 0.56 -3.73 -2.81
CA ALA A 190 0.56 -5.14 -2.45
C ALA A 190 -0.31 -5.41 -1.21
N ALA A 191 -0.24 -4.55 -0.19
CA ALA A 191 -1.09 -4.64 1.01
C ALA A 191 -2.56 -4.36 0.67
N GLU A 192 -2.82 -3.30 -0.10
CA GLU A 192 -4.16 -2.94 -0.56
C GLU A 192 -4.83 -4.11 -1.31
N LEU A 193 -4.10 -4.75 -2.22
CA LEU A 193 -4.58 -5.88 -3.03
C LEU A 193 -4.73 -7.16 -2.20
N ALA A 194 -3.96 -7.33 -1.12
CA ALA A 194 -4.15 -8.43 -0.17
C ALA A 194 -5.38 -8.23 0.74
N GLY A 195 -5.92 -7.01 0.82
CA GLY A 195 -7.14 -6.71 1.57
C GLY A 195 -6.95 -5.75 2.75
N ALA A 196 -5.79 -5.10 2.89
CA ALA A 196 -5.64 -4.04 3.88
C ALA A 196 -6.41 -2.78 3.46
N ASP A 197 -7.03 -2.12 4.43
CA ASP A 197 -7.70 -0.82 4.26
C ASP A 197 -6.71 0.34 4.42
N ALA A 198 -5.67 0.14 5.24
CA ALA A 198 -4.63 1.13 5.45
C ALA A 198 -3.24 0.50 5.65
N MET A 199 -2.21 1.32 5.48
CA MET A 199 -0.84 1.00 5.90
C MET A 199 -0.42 1.82 7.11
N LEU A 200 0.45 1.27 7.96
CA LEU A 200 1.19 2.05 8.96
C LEU A 200 2.66 2.18 8.53
N VAL A 201 3.10 3.42 8.31
CA VAL A 201 4.45 3.71 7.80
C VAL A 201 5.18 4.68 8.71
N GLY A 202 6.34 4.27 9.23
CA GLY A 202 7.20 5.10 10.08
C GLY A 202 8.62 5.26 9.54
N SER A 203 9.38 4.17 9.52
CA SER A 203 10.82 4.23 9.21
C SER A 203 11.13 4.85 7.83
N ALA A 204 10.30 4.60 6.82
CA ALA A 204 10.47 5.21 5.49
C ALA A 204 10.26 6.73 5.54
N LEU A 205 9.27 7.21 6.29
CA LEU A 205 8.99 8.64 6.46
C LEU A 205 10.10 9.33 7.24
N MET A 206 10.54 8.73 8.35
CA MET A 206 11.53 9.34 9.24
C MET A 206 12.91 9.46 8.57
N LYS A 207 13.29 8.49 7.73
CA LYS A 207 14.54 8.51 6.95
C LYS A 207 14.50 9.43 5.73
N ALA A 208 13.31 9.73 5.20
CA ALA A 208 13.18 10.57 4.01
C ALA A 208 13.61 12.02 4.34
N PRO A 209 14.28 12.75 3.43
CA PRO A 209 14.62 14.16 3.63
C PRO A 209 13.39 15.02 3.95
N GLU A 210 12.31 14.78 3.20
CA GLU A 210 11.01 15.44 3.34
C GLU A 210 9.92 14.39 3.66
N PRO A 211 9.64 14.13 4.95
CA PRO A 211 8.68 13.08 5.35
C PRO A 211 7.29 13.29 4.77
N GLN A 212 6.83 14.54 4.69
CA GLN A 212 5.54 14.91 4.11
C GLN A 212 5.45 14.52 2.63
N ALA A 213 6.48 14.86 1.85
CA ALA A 213 6.54 14.51 0.43
C ALA A 213 6.60 13.00 0.24
N LYS A 214 7.33 12.28 1.11
CA LYS A 214 7.37 10.81 1.06
C LYS A 214 6.01 10.18 1.35
N LEU A 215 5.25 10.71 2.31
CA LEU A 215 3.90 10.23 2.57
C LEU A 215 2.97 10.46 1.38
N ALA A 216 2.99 11.68 0.81
CA ALA A 216 2.21 12.01 -0.38
C ALA A 216 2.57 11.12 -1.58
N GLU A 217 3.86 10.81 -1.75
CA GLU A 217 4.36 9.87 -2.76
C GLU A 217 3.78 8.45 -2.56
N LEU A 218 3.70 7.95 -1.32
CA LEU A 218 3.18 6.62 -1.03
C LEU A 218 1.67 6.50 -1.23
N LEU A 219 0.94 7.60 -1.04
CA LEU A 219 -0.51 7.69 -1.23
C LEU A 219 -0.92 8.03 -2.67
N SER A 220 0.03 8.34 -3.55
CA SER A 220 -0.31 8.82 -4.89
C SER A 220 -0.69 7.71 -5.86
N HIS A 221 -1.72 7.99 -6.66
CA HIS A 221 -2.17 7.21 -7.81
C HIS A 221 -2.15 8.09 -9.08
N PRO A 222 -2.00 7.47 -10.27
CA PRO A 222 -1.98 6.03 -10.52
C PRO A 222 -0.64 5.36 -10.20
N LEU A 223 -0.68 4.05 -10.01
CA LEU A 223 0.50 3.20 -10.12
C LEU A 223 0.93 3.08 -11.58
N VAL A 224 2.23 2.94 -11.82
CA VAL A 224 2.79 2.87 -13.17
C VAL A 224 3.28 1.45 -13.47
N LYS A 225 2.65 0.81 -14.46
CA LYS A 225 3.06 -0.48 -14.99
C LYS A 225 3.79 -0.33 -16.33
N ILE A 226 4.91 -1.02 -16.47
CA ILE A 226 5.65 -1.15 -17.73
C ILE A 226 5.61 -2.62 -18.16
N CYS A 227 4.92 -2.92 -19.26
CA CYS A 227 4.68 -4.29 -19.71
C CYS A 227 5.57 -4.69 -20.89
N GLY A 228 5.68 -5.98 -21.17
CA GLY A 228 6.41 -6.52 -22.31
C GLY A 228 7.92 -6.50 -22.09
N MET A 229 8.35 -6.71 -20.84
CA MET A 229 9.77 -6.83 -20.50
C MET A 229 10.31 -8.17 -20.94
N THR A 230 11.44 -8.16 -21.64
CA THR A 230 12.11 -9.39 -22.10
C THR A 230 13.57 -9.47 -21.66
N ARG A 231 14.12 -8.39 -21.09
CA ARG A 231 15.53 -8.24 -20.73
C ARG A 231 15.67 -7.68 -19.32
N GLN A 232 16.62 -8.17 -18.55
CA GLN A 232 16.84 -7.72 -17.16
C GLN A 232 17.23 -6.24 -17.10
N GLU A 233 18.05 -5.77 -18.04
CA GLU A 233 18.45 -4.35 -18.12
C GLU A 233 17.26 -3.38 -18.26
N ASP A 234 16.18 -3.82 -18.94
CA ASP A 234 14.96 -3.02 -19.09
C ASP A 234 14.12 -3.02 -17.82
N VAL A 235 14.11 -4.14 -17.09
CA VAL A 235 13.46 -4.24 -15.78
C VAL A 235 14.13 -3.29 -14.81
N ASP A 236 15.46 -3.37 -14.70
CA ASP A 236 16.25 -2.54 -13.78
C ASP A 236 16.07 -1.06 -14.10
N ALA A 237 16.15 -0.68 -15.39
CA ALA A 237 15.95 0.71 -15.82
C ALA A 237 14.53 1.22 -15.57
N ALA A 238 13.50 0.37 -15.70
CA ALA A 238 12.12 0.76 -15.43
C ALA A 238 11.85 0.95 -13.93
N VAL A 239 12.39 0.07 -13.09
CA VAL A 239 12.30 0.22 -11.63
C VAL A 239 13.06 1.46 -11.18
N GLU A 240 14.26 1.71 -11.70
CA GLU A 240 15.03 2.94 -11.43
C GLU A 240 14.25 4.19 -11.87
N ALA A 241 13.52 4.12 -12.99
CA ALA A 241 12.67 5.21 -13.45
C ALA A 241 11.42 5.44 -12.57
N GLY A 242 11.12 4.53 -11.63
CA GLY A 242 10.00 4.63 -10.70
C GLY A 242 8.74 3.90 -11.15
N ALA A 243 8.85 2.86 -11.99
CA ALA A 243 7.74 1.94 -12.25
C ALA A 243 7.36 1.16 -10.99
N ASP A 244 6.06 1.03 -10.73
CA ASP A 244 5.54 0.30 -9.58
C ASP A 244 5.21 -1.17 -9.93
N LEU A 245 4.91 -1.47 -11.20
CA LEU A 245 4.63 -2.81 -11.69
C LEU A 245 5.41 -3.14 -12.97
N ILE A 246 5.87 -4.39 -13.09
CA ILE A 246 6.69 -4.88 -14.20
C ILE A 246 5.97 -6.07 -14.85
N GLY A 247 5.60 -5.93 -16.13
CA GLY A 247 4.81 -6.92 -16.86
C GLY A 247 5.61 -7.82 -17.79
N PHE A 248 5.43 -9.13 -17.67
CA PHE A 248 6.05 -10.17 -18.49
C PHE A 248 4.99 -10.88 -19.32
N ILE A 249 5.09 -10.82 -20.65
CA ILE A 249 4.12 -11.49 -21.53
C ILE A 249 4.56 -12.94 -21.73
N LEU A 250 3.78 -13.90 -21.23
CA LEU A 250 4.06 -15.34 -21.30
C LEU A 250 3.19 -16.04 -22.34
N VAL A 251 2.92 -15.35 -23.46
CA VAL A 251 2.09 -15.82 -24.58
C VAL A 251 3.00 -16.14 -25.75
N ASP A 252 2.95 -17.38 -26.25
CA ASP A 252 3.91 -17.89 -27.22
C ASP A 252 3.96 -17.10 -28.54
N ASP A 253 2.80 -16.69 -29.06
CA ASP A 253 2.71 -15.96 -30.33
C ASP A 253 2.99 -14.45 -30.20
N SER A 254 3.34 -13.98 -29.00
CA SER A 254 3.63 -12.55 -28.78
C SER A 254 5.03 -12.19 -29.27
N PRO A 255 5.21 -11.11 -30.04
CA PRO A 255 6.54 -10.58 -30.37
C PRO A 255 7.26 -10.00 -29.15
N ARG A 256 6.61 -9.97 -27.99
CA ARG A 256 7.13 -9.49 -26.70
C ARG A 256 7.16 -10.60 -25.66
N ARG A 257 7.19 -11.86 -26.10
CA ARG A 257 7.22 -13.01 -25.20
C ARG A 257 8.48 -12.97 -24.34
N ALA A 258 8.29 -12.91 -23.03
CA ALA A 258 9.37 -13.07 -22.06
C ALA A 258 9.73 -14.56 -21.92
N PRO A 259 11.00 -14.90 -21.66
CA PRO A 259 11.40 -16.29 -21.42
C PRO A 259 10.81 -16.83 -20.10
N ALA A 260 10.69 -15.96 -19.09
CA ALA A 260 10.11 -16.20 -17.78
C ALA A 260 9.81 -14.84 -17.11
N VAL A 261 9.24 -14.86 -15.90
CA VAL A 261 9.27 -13.71 -14.99
C VAL A 261 10.72 -13.47 -14.58
N LEU A 262 11.25 -12.30 -14.90
CA LEU A 262 12.63 -11.93 -14.57
C LEU A 262 12.72 -11.40 -13.12
N ASN A 263 13.93 -11.13 -12.64
CA ASN A 263 14.13 -10.65 -11.28
C ASN A 263 13.56 -9.24 -11.13
N VAL A 264 12.53 -9.11 -10.29
CA VAL A 264 11.93 -7.82 -9.91
C VAL A 264 12.24 -7.61 -8.42
N PRO A 265 12.82 -6.47 -8.02
CA PRO A 265 13.08 -6.21 -6.61
C PRO A 265 11.76 -5.98 -5.85
N ASP A 266 11.75 -6.27 -4.54
CA ASP A 266 10.58 -6.13 -3.65
C ASP A 266 10.00 -4.69 -3.55
N THR A 267 10.67 -3.72 -4.17
CA THR A 267 10.21 -2.33 -4.31
C THR A 267 9.22 -2.14 -5.46
N ALA A 268 9.02 -3.13 -6.32
CA ALA A 268 8.07 -3.19 -7.43
C ALA A 268 7.32 -4.53 -7.46
N LEU A 269 6.19 -4.61 -8.16
CA LEU A 269 5.41 -5.84 -8.31
C LEU A 269 5.62 -6.47 -9.69
N SER A 270 5.83 -7.78 -9.71
CA SER A 270 5.88 -8.58 -10.93
C SER A 270 4.48 -8.98 -11.41
N VAL A 271 4.24 -8.90 -12.72
CA VAL A 271 2.94 -9.22 -13.34
C VAL A 271 3.14 -10.18 -14.50
N ALA A 272 2.68 -11.42 -14.38
CA ALA A 272 2.63 -12.35 -15.51
C ALA A 272 1.39 -12.10 -16.37
N VAL A 273 1.55 -12.05 -17.69
CA VAL A 273 0.45 -11.78 -18.63
C VAL A 273 0.14 -13.03 -19.45
N PHE A 274 -1.12 -13.48 -19.38
CA PHE A 274 -1.65 -14.67 -20.06
C PHE A 274 -2.89 -14.36 -20.92
N VAL A 275 -3.25 -15.32 -21.78
CA VAL A 275 -4.45 -15.27 -22.62
C VAL A 275 -5.21 -16.58 -22.52
N GLY A 276 -6.50 -16.51 -22.15
CA GLY A 276 -7.38 -17.67 -21.99
C GLY A 276 -7.29 -18.27 -20.59
N GLU A 277 -6.15 -18.89 -20.26
CA GLU A 277 -5.95 -19.56 -18.97
C GLU A 277 -4.68 -19.03 -18.28
N ALA A 278 -4.79 -18.79 -16.97
CA ALA A 278 -3.65 -18.42 -16.14
C ALA A 278 -2.84 -19.67 -15.77
N GLN A 279 -1.53 -19.51 -15.66
CA GLN A 279 -0.60 -20.55 -15.19
C GLN A 279 0.22 -20.00 -14.02
N GLU A 280 0.75 -20.91 -13.21
CA GLU A 280 1.69 -20.53 -12.14
C GLU A 280 3.00 -20.02 -12.76
N ALA A 281 3.39 -18.80 -12.41
CA ALA A 281 4.53 -18.11 -13.02
C ALA A 281 5.51 -17.52 -11.99
N GLY A 282 5.27 -17.70 -10.69
CA GLY A 282 6.06 -17.09 -9.63
C GLY A 282 5.99 -15.55 -9.59
N SER A 283 4.97 -14.96 -10.19
CA SER A 283 4.72 -13.51 -10.15
C SER A 283 3.76 -13.11 -9.02
N ASP A 284 3.86 -11.86 -8.56
CA ASP A 284 2.95 -11.30 -7.54
C ASP A 284 1.51 -11.23 -8.03
N LEU A 285 1.33 -10.92 -9.32
CA LEU A 285 0.03 -10.71 -9.95
C LEU A 285 -0.05 -11.41 -11.30
N VAL A 286 -1.26 -11.76 -11.72
CA VAL A 286 -1.55 -12.27 -13.06
C VAL A 286 -2.50 -11.33 -13.78
N GLN A 287 -2.12 -10.87 -14.97
CA GLN A 287 -3.00 -10.14 -15.88
C GLN A 287 -3.52 -11.11 -16.95
N LEU A 288 -4.80 -11.49 -16.84
CA LEU A 288 -5.42 -12.49 -17.70
C LEU A 288 -6.36 -11.81 -18.72
N TYR A 289 -6.04 -11.98 -20.00
CA TYR A 289 -6.91 -11.58 -21.10
C TYR A 289 -7.81 -12.71 -21.56
N THR A 290 -8.99 -12.37 -22.08
CA THR A 290 -9.83 -13.32 -22.80
C THR A 290 -9.21 -13.66 -24.17
N ARG A 291 -9.49 -14.87 -24.66
CA ARG A 291 -9.12 -15.28 -26.02
C ARG A 291 -10.18 -14.79 -27.00
N GLU A 292 -9.77 -14.05 -28.02
CA GLU A 292 -10.64 -13.59 -29.12
C GLU A 292 -10.13 -14.11 -30.47
N PRO A 293 -11.00 -14.64 -31.36
CA PRO A 293 -10.57 -15.16 -32.65
C PRO A 293 -9.90 -14.09 -33.54
N GLY A 294 -8.73 -14.41 -34.11
CA GLY A 294 -8.03 -13.54 -35.08
C GLY A 294 -7.16 -12.42 -34.48
N VAL A 295 -7.05 -12.33 -33.16
CA VAL A 295 -6.15 -11.40 -32.45
C VAL A 295 -5.36 -12.13 -31.36
N VAL A 296 -4.17 -11.63 -31.02
CA VAL A 296 -3.29 -12.26 -30.01
C VAL A 296 -3.94 -12.28 -28.61
N ARG A 297 -4.78 -11.30 -28.30
CA ARG A 297 -5.53 -11.19 -27.04
C ARG A 297 -6.80 -10.35 -27.22
N GLY A 298 -7.78 -10.57 -26.35
CA GLY A 298 -8.95 -9.70 -26.23
C GLY A 298 -8.60 -8.30 -25.72
N LYS A 299 -9.60 -7.41 -25.72
CA LYS A 299 -9.42 -6.01 -25.30
C LYS A 299 -9.26 -5.89 -23.78
N ASP A 300 -10.25 -6.32 -23.03
CA ASP A 300 -10.20 -6.18 -21.57
C ASP A 300 -9.49 -7.35 -20.90
N ALA A 301 -8.90 -7.08 -19.73
CA ALA A 301 -8.27 -8.09 -18.89
C ALA A 301 -8.71 -7.94 -17.44
N VAL A 302 -8.46 -8.98 -16.66
CA VAL A 302 -8.57 -8.94 -15.20
C VAL A 302 -7.18 -9.08 -14.60
N LEU A 303 -6.92 -8.32 -13.55
CA LEU A 303 -5.75 -8.50 -12.70
C LEU A 303 -6.14 -9.40 -11.54
N LEU A 304 -5.38 -10.47 -11.34
CA LEU A 304 -5.61 -11.49 -10.34
C LEU A 304 -4.48 -11.47 -9.31
N ARG A 305 -4.82 -11.72 -8.05
CA ARG A 305 -3.89 -12.05 -6.97
C ARG A 305 -4.34 -13.39 -6.39
N GLU A 306 -3.45 -14.39 -6.38
CA GLU A 306 -3.77 -15.74 -5.88
C GLU A 306 -5.03 -16.34 -6.53
N GLY A 307 -5.27 -16.03 -7.81
CA GLY A 307 -6.44 -16.48 -8.57
C GLY A 307 -7.69 -15.60 -8.42
N GLU A 308 -7.73 -14.69 -7.46
CA GLU A 308 -8.88 -13.83 -7.18
C GLU A 308 -8.80 -12.48 -7.94
N PRO A 309 -9.89 -12.01 -8.57
CA PRO A 309 -9.96 -10.70 -9.21
C PRO A 309 -9.72 -9.53 -8.24
N VAL A 310 -8.72 -8.69 -8.53
CA VAL A 310 -8.37 -7.53 -7.70
C VAL A 310 -8.45 -6.18 -8.43
N ALA A 311 -8.36 -6.18 -9.77
CA ALA A 311 -8.56 -4.98 -10.58
C ALA A 311 -9.03 -5.34 -12.00
N LYS A 312 -9.66 -4.37 -12.68
CA LYS A 312 -10.02 -4.48 -14.11
C LYS A 312 -8.98 -3.77 -14.95
N VAL A 313 -8.62 -4.34 -16.10
CA VAL A 313 -7.77 -3.70 -17.10
C VAL A 313 -8.60 -3.31 -18.29
N VAL A 314 -8.62 -2.02 -18.59
CA VAL A 314 -9.42 -1.46 -19.68
C VAL A 314 -8.45 -1.02 -20.78
N ASP A 315 -8.41 -1.76 -21.89
CA ASP A 315 -7.48 -1.54 -22.99
C ASP A 315 -8.12 -0.79 -24.15
N LEU A 316 -7.72 0.47 -24.29
CA LEU A 316 -8.44 1.43 -25.10
C LEU A 316 -7.49 2.26 -25.96
N PRO A 317 -7.87 2.60 -27.21
CA PRO A 317 -7.07 3.53 -28.01
C PRO A 317 -7.39 4.98 -27.60
N TRP A 318 -6.69 5.51 -26.59
CA TRP A 318 -6.89 6.87 -26.04
C TRP A 318 -6.71 8.04 -27.03
N GLN A 319 -6.19 7.77 -28.23
CA GLN A 319 -5.99 8.75 -29.30
C GLN A 319 -7.15 8.82 -30.32
N LYS A 320 -8.20 8.00 -30.16
CA LYS A 320 -9.40 8.10 -31.02
C LYS A 320 -10.39 9.09 -30.41
N ASN A 321 -10.98 9.94 -31.25
CA ASN A 321 -12.11 10.81 -30.90
C ASN A 321 -13.36 9.95 -30.59
N ASP A 322 -13.39 9.33 -29.42
CA ASP A 322 -14.57 8.66 -28.84
C ASP A 322 -14.81 9.21 -27.42
N PRO A 323 -15.61 10.29 -27.29
CA PRO A 323 -15.90 10.92 -26.00
C PRO A 323 -16.59 9.99 -24.99
N LEU A 324 -17.32 8.97 -25.47
CA LEU A 324 -18.02 8.02 -24.62
C LEU A 324 -17.06 7.03 -23.94
N HIS A 325 -15.85 6.91 -24.46
CA HIS A 325 -14.87 5.94 -24.00
C HIS A 325 -14.24 6.32 -22.67
N LEU A 326 -13.88 7.60 -22.53
CA LEU A 326 -13.43 8.19 -21.27
C LEU A 326 -14.53 8.09 -20.21
N GLN A 327 -15.79 8.32 -20.59
CA GLN A 327 -16.94 8.18 -19.70
C GLN A 327 -17.14 6.74 -19.21
N ARG A 328 -16.99 5.73 -20.10
CA ARG A 328 -17.09 4.32 -19.70
C ARG A 328 -15.97 3.89 -18.77
N ALA A 329 -14.73 4.32 -19.04
CA ALA A 329 -13.60 4.05 -18.16
C ALA A 329 -13.75 4.74 -16.80
N ALA A 330 -14.22 5.98 -16.77
CA ALA A 330 -14.49 6.72 -15.52
C ALA A 330 -15.71 6.19 -14.74
N ALA A 331 -16.65 5.52 -15.41
CA ALA A 331 -17.80 4.89 -14.78
C ALA A 331 -17.51 3.49 -14.23
N ALA A 332 -16.32 2.93 -14.48
CA ALA A 332 -15.97 1.62 -13.97
C ALA A 332 -15.71 1.68 -12.46
N GLU A 333 -16.52 0.94 -11.70
CA GLU A 333 -16.36 0.83 -10.25
C GLU A 333 -15.15 -0.03 -9.86
N GLY A 334 -14.53 0.35 -8.75
CA GLY A 334 -13.38 -0.34 -8.16
C GLY A 334 -12.04 0.08 -8.75
N ARG A 335 -11.05 -0.82 -8.66
CA ARG A 335 -9.70 -0.57 -9.18
C ARG A 335 -9.67 -0.78 -10.68
N VAL A 336 -9.28 0.27 -11.39
CA VAL A 336 -9.19 0.29 -12.85
C VAL A 336 -7.75 0.59 -13.26
N MET A 337 -7.18 -0.29 -14.08
CA MET A 337 -5.90 -0.06 -14.76
C MET A 337 -6.15 0.30 -16.23
N LEU A 338 -5.63 1.43 -16.67
CA LEU A 338 -5.73 1.85 -18.07
C LEU A 338 -4.60 1.26 -18.89
N ALA A 339 -4.92 0.67 -20.03
CA ALA A 339 -3.95 0.17 -20.98
C ALA A 339 -4.31 0.62 -22.40
N GLY A 340 -3.45 0.27 -23.36
CA GLY A 340 -3.71 0.48 -24.79
C GLY A 340 -3.08 1.76 -25.34
N LYS A 341 -1.96 1.63 -26.07
CA LYS A 341 -1.28 2.78 -26.73
C LYS A 341 -1.03 4.02 -25.84
N LEU A 342 -0.95 3.85 -24.52
CA LEU A 342 -0.48 4.89 -23.61
C LEU A 342 1.02 5.12 -23.79
N GLY A 343 1.42 6.38 -23.73
CA GLY A 343 2.80 6.84 -23.82
C GLY A 343 2.96 8.23 -23.18
N PRO A 344 4.17 8.79 -23.19
CA PRO A 344 4.46 10.05 -22.50
C PRO A 344 3.55 11.21 -22.92
N GLU A 345 3.09 11.22 -24.17
CA GLU A 345 2.35 12.35 -24.74
C GLU A 345 0.84 12.33 -24.43
N ASN A 346 0.27 11.22 -23.94
CA ASN A 346 -1.18 11.10 -23.72
C ASN A 346 -1.59 10.57 -22.34
N VAL A 347 -0.64 10.06 -21.54
CA VAL A 347 -0.97 9.46 -20.25
C VAL A 347 -1.56 10.46 -19.26
N GLY A 348 -1.06 11.71 -19.23
CA GLY A 348 -1.58 12.75 -18.34
C GLY A 348 -3.05 13.09 -18.60
N GLU A 349 -3.47 13.16 -19.86
CA GLU A 349 -4.88 13.40 -20.22
C GLU A 349 -5.77 12.23 -19.79
N ALA A 350 -5.33 10.99 -20.02
CA ALA A 350 -6.06 9.81 -19.60
C ALA A 350 -6.22 9.75 -18.07
N ILE A 351 -5.18 10.10 -17.33
CA ILE A 351 -5.21 10.18 -15.86
C ILE A 351 -6.18 11.26 -15.39
N ALA A 352 -6.10 12.47 -15.94
CA ALA A 352 -6.97 13.58 -15.56
C ALA A 352 -8.46 13.26 -15.79
N ALA A 353 -8.77 12.54 -16.88
CA ALA A 353 -10.13 12.18 -17.24
C ALA A 353 -10.71 11.04 -16.38
N VAL A 354 -9.91 10.02 -16.06
CA VAL A 354 -10.42 8.77 -15.47
C VAL A 354 -10.06 8.61 -13.98
N ARG A 355 -8.94 9.21 -13.53
CA ARG A 355 -8.35 9.00 -12.20
C ARG A 355 -8.18 7.51 -11.86
N PRO A 356 -7.43 6.76 -12.69
CA PRO A 356 -7.34 5.32 -12.55
C PRO A 356 -6.47 4.90 -11.35
N TRP A 357 -6.63 3.66 -10.92
CA TRP A 357 -5.76 3.04 -9.93
C TRP A 357 -4.36 2.76 -10.52
N ALA A 358 -4.27 2.38 -11.80
CA ALA A 358 -2.99 2.19 -12.46
C ALA A 358 -3.02 2.57 -13.95
N VAL A 359 -1.85 2.76 -14.54
CA VAL A 359 -1.65 2.91 -15.99
C VAL A 359 -0.62 1.91 -16.48
N ASP A 360 -0.82 1.36 -17.67
CA ASP A 360 0.01 0.33 -18.28
C ASP A 360 0.41 0.74 -19.70
N ALA A 361 1.70 0.65 -19.99
CA ALA A 361 2.24 0.96 -21.32
C ALA A 361 3.20 -0.12 -21.82
N VAL A 362 3.16 -0.32 -23.14
CA VAL A 362 3.92 -1.35 -23.84
C VAL A 362 4.63 -0.74 -25.05
N SER A 363 3.99 -0.75 -26.23
CA SER A 363 4.61 -0.46 -27.52
C SER A 363 5.08 0.98 -27.70
N GLN A 364 4.49 1.95 -27.00
CA GLN A 364 4.91 3.35 -27.08
C GLN A 364 6.24 3.60 -26.36
N LEU A 365 6.68 2.66 -25.52
CA LEU A 365 7.92 2.77 -24.72
C LEU A 365 9.06 1.95 -25.31
N GLU A 366 8.92 1.47 -26.55
CA GLU A 366 9.85 0.54 -27.18
C GLU A 366 10.64 1.22 -28.31
N ARG A 367 11.83 0.67 -28.58
CA ARG A 367 12.58 0.87 -29.83
C ARG A 367 12.16 -0.17 -30.86
N GLU A 368 12.09 -1.42 -30.40
CA GLU A 368 11.65 -2.60 -31.14
C GLU A 368 10.79 -3.45 -30.19
N PRO A 369 9.88 -4.31 -30.70
CA PRO A 369 9.09 -5.19 -29.84
C PRO A 369 9.96 -5.95 -28.82
N GLY A 370 9.67 -5.78 -27.54
CA GLY A 370 10.40 -6.43 -26.43
C GLY A 370 11.67 -5.70 -25.98
N ILE A 371 12.08 -4.62 -26.64
CA ILE A 371 13.27 -3.80 -26.32
C ILE A 371 12.82 -2.39 -25.94
N LYS A 372 12.98 -2.03 -24.66
CA LYS A 372 12.54 -0.72 -24.14
C LYS A 372 13.47 0.41 -24.55
N ASP A 373 12.86 1.58 -24.71
CA ASP A 373 13.58 2.85 -24.79
C ASP A 373 13.57 3.52 -23.40
N ASN A 374 14.72 3.54 -22.75
CA ASN A 374 14.85 4.04 -21.38
C ASN A 374 14.45 5.51 -21.23
N GLU A 375 14.61 6.34 -22.27
CA GLU A 375 14.18 7.73 -22.22
C GLU A 375 12.65 7.82 -22.26
N LYS A 376 12.01 7.06 -23.15
CA LYS A 376 10.53 7.02 -23.21
C LYS A 376 9.94 6.47 -21.92
N VAL A 377 10.55 5.45 -21.31
CA VAL A 377 10.11 4.91 -20.01
C VAL A 377 10.16 5.99 -18.94
N ARG A 378 11.29 6.70 -18.79
CA ARG A 378 11.40 7.81 -17.81
C ARG A 378 10.36 8.90 -18.03
N ARG A 379 10.19 9.34 -19.28
CA ARG A 379 9.19 10.36 -19.64
C ARG A 379 7.76 9.90 -19.35
N PHE A 380 7.47 8.61 -19.56
CA PHE A 380 6.15 8.04 -19.25
C PHE A 380 5.90 8.00 -17.75
N VAL A 381 6.86 7.52 -16.97
CA VAL A 381 6.73 7.53 -15.50
C VAL A 381 6.54 8.97 -15.02
N GLN A 382 7.35 9.93 -15.47
CA GLN A 382 7.22 11.33 -15.08
C GLN A 382 5.86 11.93 -15.47
N ALA A 383 5.35 11.66 -16.67
CA ALA A 383 4.06 12.17 -17.14
C ALA A 383 2.86 11.53 -16.43
N ALA A 384 3.05 10.37 -15.79
CA ALA A 384 2.02 9.67 -15.05
C ALA A 384 1.94 10.06 -13.56
N ARG A 385 2.82 10.96 -13.09
CA ARG A 385 2.92 11.38 -11.69
C ARG A 385 2.29 12.75 -11.44
#